data_AF-A0A151ST64-F1
#
_entry.id   AF-A0A151ST64-F1
#
_cell.length_a   1.000
_cell.length_b   1.000
_cell.length_c   1.000
_cell.angle_alpha   90.00
_cell.angle_beta   90.00
_cell.angle_gamma   90.00
#
_symmetry.space_group_name_H-M   'P 1'
#
loop_
_entity.id
_entity.type
_entity.pdbx_description
1 polymer ?
#
loop_
_entity_poly.entity_id
_entity_poly.type
_entity_poly.pdbx_seq_one_letter_code
_entity_poly.pdbx_strand_id
1 'polypeptide(L)' 'NRSLSTMLRAVLKGNHKSWDEYLAHIEFAYNRVVHKTTKISPFEVVYGFNPLNLLDLIPLLDSSHYFHKEGESSDGFLLP' A
#
# COMPACT_ATOMS: atom_id res chain seq x y z
N ASN A 1 -13.73 -6.90 -5.48
CA ASN A 1 -12.32 -7.00 -5.87
C ASN A 1 -11.89 -8.48 -6.03
N ARG A 2 -12.28 -9.14 -7.13
CA ARG A 2 -12.20 -10.62 -7.25
C ARG A 2 -10.76 -11.16 -7.35
N SER A 3 -9.84 -10.39 -7.95
CA SER A 3 -8.45 -10.79 -8.17
C SER A 3 -7.67 -10.90 -6.86
N LEU A 4 -7.72 -9.86 -6.02
CA LEU A 4 -7.07 -9.82 -4.71
C LEU A 4 -7.55 -10.98 -3.82
N SER A 5 -8.88 -11.19 -3.75
CA SER A 5 -9.44 -12.29 -2.99
C SER A 5 -8.96 -13.66 -3.48
N THR A 6 -8.66 -13.80 -4.77
CA THR A 6 -8.15 -15.05 -5.35
C THR A 6 -6.69 -15.27 -5.00
N MET A 7 -5.86 -14.22 -5.04
CA MET A 7 -4.46 -14.29 -4.58
C MET A 7 -4.38 -14.64 -3.09
N LEU A 8 -5.17 -13.99 -2.25
CA LEU A 8 -5.24 -14.28 -0.81
C LEU A 8 -5.64 -15.74 -0.55
N ARG A 9 -6.67 -16.25 -1.24
CA ARG A 9 -7.06 -17.67 -1.11
C ARG A 9 -5.97 -18.63 -1.55
N ALA A 10 -5.19 -18.30 -2.59
CA ALA A 10 -4.12 -19.16 -3.07
C ALA A 10 -2.99 -19.28 -2.02
N VAL A 11 -2.62 -18.18 -1.39
CA VAL A 11 -1.55 -18.12 -0.39
C VAL A 11 -1.99 -18.77 0.94
N LEU A 12 -3.20 -18.44 1.40
CA LEU A 12 -3.72 -18.95 2.68
C LEU A 12 -4.03 -20.45 2.66
N LYS A 13 -4.29 -21.04 1.49
CA LYS A 13 -4.60 -22.46 1.36
C LYS A 13 -3.41 -23.38 1.70
N GLY A 14 -2.18 -22.87 1.63
CA GLY A 14 -0.96 -23.67 1.83
C GLY A 14 -0.21 -23.42 3.14
N ASN A 15 -0.24 -22.20 3.68
CA ASN A 15 0.63 -21.83 4.81
C ASN A 15 0.01 -20.73 5.69
N HIS A 16 -0.68 -21.13 6.78
CA HIS A 16 -1.30 -20.19 7.72
C HIS A 16 -0.30 -19.51 8.68
N LYS A 17 0.94 -20.00 8.78
CA LYS A 17 1.92 -19.49 9.75
C LYS A 17 2.74 -18.29 9.26
N SER A 18 2.79 -18.05 7.95
CA SER A 18 3.59 -16.99 7.31
C SER A 18 2.74 -16.08 6.43
N TRP A 19 1.43 -15.97 6.72
CA TRP A 19 0.51 -15.19 5.90
C TRP A 19 0.89 -13.71 5.83
N ASP A 20 1.52 -13.20 6.89
CA ASP A 20 2.05 -11.85 7.04
C ASP A 20 3.25 -11.60 6.12
N GLU A 21 4.15 -12.58 5.98
CA GLU A 21 5.29 -12.50 5.06
C GLU A 21 4.81 -12.41 3.59
N TYR A 22 3.75 -13.14 3.24
CA TYR A 22 3.19 -13.11 1.89
C TYR A 22 2.29 -11.90 1.63
N LEU A 23 1.80 -11.22 2.67
CA LEU A 23 0.88 -10.09 2.50
C LEU A 23 1.53 -8.96 1.70
N ALA A 24 2.75 -8.59 2.05
CA ALA A 24 3.52 -7.57 1.33
C ALA A 24 3.74 -7.95 -0.15
N HIS A 25 3.98 -9.23 -0.43
CA HIS A 25 4.15 -9.73 -1.79
C HIS A 25 2.86 -9.66 -2.60
N ILE A 26 1.73 -10.03 -2.00
CA ILE A 26 0.41 -9.97 -2.64
C ILE A 26 0.02 -8.52 -2.93
N GLU A 27 0.25 -7.63 -1.95
CA GLU A 27 -0.05 -6.21 -2.09
C GLU A 27 0.77 -5.58 -3.22
N PHE A 28 2.09 -5.83 -3.24
CA PHE A 28 2.95 -5.34 -4.31
C PHE A 28 2.54 -5.88 -5.68
N ALA A 29 2.27 -7.19 -5.78
CA ALA A 29 1.83 -7.81 -7.02
C ALA A 29 0.50 -7.22 -7.50
N TYR A 30 -0.46 -7.03 -6.59
CA TYR A 30 -1.76 -6.45 -6.92
C TYR A 30 -1.64 -4.97 -7.35
N ASN A 31 -0.90 -4.16 -6.61
CA ASN A 31 -0.72 -2.73 -6.87
C ASN A 31 0.04 -2.45 -8.17
N ARG A 32 0.84 -3.40 -8.64
CA ARG A 32 1.59 -3.30 -9.91
C ARG A 32 0.78 -3.69 -11.15
N VAL A 33 -0.26 -4.50 -10.99
CA VAL A 33 -1.00 -5.04 -12.14
C VAL A 33 -1.84 -3.95 -12.80
N VAL A 34 -1.58 -3.72 -14.10
CA VAL A 34 -2.42 -2.85 -14.93
C VAL A 34 -3.77 -3.51 -15.15
N HIS A 35 -4.83 -2.87 -14.70
CA HIS A 35 -6.18 -3.40 -14.84
C HIS A 35 -6.69 -3.20 -16.28
N LYS A 36 -7.26 -4.26 -16.88
CA LYS A 36 -7.71 -4.22 -18.29
C LYS A 36 -8.73 -3.12 -18.59
N THR A 37 -9.59 -2.82 -17.61
CA THR A 37 -10.67 -1.83 -17.74
C THR A 37 -10.16 -0.41 -17.63
N THR A 38 -9.30 -0.13 -16.66
CA THR A 38 -8.81 1.23 -16.39
C THR A 38 -7.52 1.56 -17.14
N LYS A 39 -6.83 0.54 -17.66
CA LYS A 39 -5.53 0.63 -18.33
C LYS A 39 -4.42 1.25 -17.48
N ILE A 40 -4.64 1.33 -16.17
CA ILE A 40 -3.71 1.87 -15.17
C ILE A 40 -3.61 0.92 -13.97
N SER A 41 -2.45 0.87 -13.33
CA SER A 41 -2.24 0.14 -12.08
C SER A 41 -2.63 0.99 -10.86
N PRO A 42 -2.96 0.38 -9.71
CA PRO A 42 -3.14 1.13 -8.47
C PRO A 42 -1.93 1.98 -8.08
N PHE A 43 -0.69 1.56 -8.35
CA PHE A 43 0.49 2.40 -8.13
C PHE A 43 0.49 3.66 -9.01
N GLU A 44 0.10 3.55 -10.27
CA GLU A 44 -0.03 4.72 -11.15
C GLU A 44 -1.11 5.69 -10.66
N VAL A 45 -2.18 5.16 -10.07
CA VAL A 45 -3.25 6.00 -9.49
C VAL A 45 -2.77 6.79 -8.28
N VAL A 46 -1.99 6.17 -7.39
CA VAL A 46 -1.57 6.80 -6.12
C VAL A 46 -0.32 7.66 -6.30
N TYR A 47 0.65 7.19 -7.08
CA TYR A 47 1.98 7.80 -7.18
C TYR A 47 2.29 8.38 -8.56
N GLY A 48 1.43 8.15 -9.55
CA GLY A 48 1.65 8.61 -10.93
C GLY A 48 2.59 7.74 -11.77
N PHE A 49 3.13 6.64 -11.22
CA PHE A 49 3.98 5.69 -11.93
C PHE A 49 3.85 4.26 -11.38
N ASN A 50 4.26 3.26 -12.18
CA ASN A 50 4.25 1.86 -11.79
C ASN A 50 5.69 1.37 -11.50
N PRO A 51 6.12 1.25 -10.23
CA PRO A 51 7.48 0.84 -9.89
C PRO A 51 7.76 -0.59 -10.36
N LEU A 52 8.99 -0.81 -10.83
CA LEU A 52 9.46 -2.13 -11.24
C LEU A 52 10.13 -2.86 -10.09
N ASN A 53 10.82 -2.11 -9.22
CA ASN A 53 11.56 -2.62 -8.08
C ASN A 53 11.10 -1.98 -6.77
N LEU A 54 11.27 -2.70 -5.65
CA LEU A 54 10.97 -2.17 -4.31
C LEU A 54 11.80 -0.92 -3.97
N LEU A 55 13.02 -0.83 -4.53
CA LEU A 55 13.92 0.33 -4.35
C LEU A 55 13.33 1.63 -4.92
N ASP A 56 12.53 1.54 -5.98
CA ASP A 56 11.84 2.71 -6.56
C ASP A 56 10.76 3.27 -5.62
N LEU A 57 10.35 2.48 -4.62
CA LEU A 57 9.36 2.83 -3.61
C LEU A 57 9.98 3.41 -2.32
N ILE A 58 11.29 3.24 -2.09
CA ILE A 58 11.98 3.74 -0.89
C ILE A 58 11.82 5.26 -0.71
N PRO A 59 12.01 6.09 -1.76
CA PRO A 59 11.84 7.54 -1.62
C PRO A 59 10.41 7.95 -1.23
N LEU A 60 9.40 7.15 -1.60
CA LEU A 60 7.99 7.38 -1.26
C LEU A 60 7.66 6.99 0.19
N LEU A 61 8.26 5.91 0.69
CA LEU A 61 8.07 5.43 2.07
C LEU A 61 8.70 6.39 3.09
N ASP A 62 9.84 7.01 2.76
CA ASP A 62 10.49 8.03 3.60
C ASP A 62 9.59 9.27 3.79
N SER A 63 8.89 9.66 2.73
CA SER A 63 7.96 10.80 2.76
C SER A 63 6.70 10.51 3.59
N SER A 64 6.27 9.25 3.69
CA SER A 64 5.11 8.85 4.52
C SER A 64 5.33 9.11 6.01
N HIS A 65 6.58 9.24 6.48
CA HIS A 65 6.89 9.56 7.88
C HIS A 65 6.58 11.02 8.24
N TYR A 66 6.33 11.89 7.26
CA TYR A 66 5.95 13.29 7.48
C TYR A 66 4.44 13.50 7.64
N PHE A 67 3.60 12.50 7.33
CA PHE A 67 2.13 12.64 7.37
C PHE A 67 1.47 12.13 8.66
N HIS A 68 2.23 11.80 9.72
CA HIS A 68 1.69 11.35 11.01
C HIS A 68 2.07 12.26 12.19
N LYS A 69 1.95 13.57 12.04
CA LYS A 69 2.08 14.56 13.13
C LYS A 69 1.07 15.70 13.00
N GLU A 70 -0.21 15.40 12.81
CA GLU A 70 -1.26 16.41 13.03
C GLU A 70 -2.56 15.74 13.48
N GLY A 71 -2.60 15.46 14.79
CA GLY A 71 -3.74 14.87 15.47
C GLY A 71 -3.59 14.84 16.99
N GLU A 72 -2.80 15.72 17.60
CA GLU A 72 -2.88 16.00 19.04
C GLU A 72 -3.47 17.40 19.22
N SER A 73 -4.80 17.46 19.30
CA SER A 73 -5.50 18.61 19.87
C SER A 73 -5.66 18.36 21.36
N SER A 74 -5.02 19.18 22.19
CA SER A 74 -5.38 19.41 23.58
C SER A 74 -4.87 20.79 23.99
N ASP A 75 -5.83 21.73 24.02
CA ASP A 75 -5.96 22.90 24.87
C ASP A 75 -4.73 23.79 25.18
N GLY A 76 -4.74 24.99 24.57
CA GLY A 76 -3.98 26.15 25.02
C GLY A 76 -4.88 27.39 24.96
N PHE A 77 -5.63 27.60 26.04
CA PHE A 77 -6.35 28.84 26.31
C PHE A 77 -5.38 30.04 26.35
N LEU A 78 -5.95 31.23 26.10
CA LEU A 78 -5.43 32.60 26.28
C LEU A 78 -4.89 33.31 25.04
N LEU A 79 -5.70 34.27 24.55
CA LEU A 79 -5.33 35.69 24.41
C LEU A 79 -6.63 36.53 24.41
N PRO A 80 -6.52 37.85 24.64
CA PRO A 80 -6.37 38.56 25.92
C PRO A 80 -7.71 38.90 26.61
#